data_AF-A0A9J6GJC0-F1
#
_entry.id   AF-A0A9J6GJC0-F1
#
_cell.length_a   1.000
_cell.length_b   1.000
_cell.length_c   1.000
_cell.angle_alpha   90.00
_cell.angle_beta   90.00
_cell.angle_gamma   90.00
#
_symmetry.space_group_name_H-M   'P 1'
#
loop_
_entity.id
_entity.type
_entity.pdbx_description
1 polymer ?
#
loop_
_entity_poly.entity_id
_entity_poly.type
_entity_poly.pdbx_seq_one_letter_code
_entity_poly.pdbx_strand_id
1 'polypeptide(L)'
;MSTAKRKQISLLDKLEIVSDVDSGQKQTTVAEKFGLSRKTVNTIMKNREAILKQQEDGGLSAKRIRLRGASYPKVEEALLLWLRDALAKNIPVNGVLLRKRAEQLAFLLDCAD
;
A
#
# COMPACT_ATOMS: atom_id res chain seq x y z
N MET A 1 30.80 6.39 1.25
CA MET A 1 29.32 6.44 1.23
C MET A 1 28.85 5.58 0.06
N SER A 2 28.41 4.35 0.30
CA SER A 2 28.07 3.38 -0.77
C SER A 2 26.85 3.85 -1.58
N THR A 3 27.04 4.06 -2.88
CA THR A 3 26.02 4.40 -3.89
C THR A 3 25.17 3.20 -4.31
N ALA A 4 24.91 2.26 -3.39
CA ALA A 4 24.09 1.09 -3.67
C ALA A 4 22.64 1.53 -3.91
N LYS A 5 22.13 1.24 -5.11
CA LYS A 5 20.74 1.50 -5.49
C LYS A 5 19.81 0.78 -4.51
N ARG A 6 18.95 1.53 -3.82
CA ARG A 6 18.00 0.95 -2.85
C ARG A 6 17.05 0.00 -3.58
N LYS A 7 17.03 -1.27 -3.17
CA LYS A 7 16.05 -2.25 -3.65
C LYS A 7 14.66 -1.86 -3.17
N GLN A 8 13.70 -1.77 -4.09
CA GLN A 8 12.29 -1.66 -3.76
C GLN A 8 11.77 -3.06 -3.41
N ILE A 9 11.06 -3.16 -2.28
CA ILE A 9 10.55 -4.43 -1.76
C ILE A 9 9.04 -4.30 -1.72
N SER A 10 8.33 -5.26 -2.33
CA SER A 10 6.87 -5.25 -2.38
C SER A 10 6.28 -5.52 -0.98
N LEU A 11 4.99 -5.21 -0.81
CA LEU A 11 4.27 -5.53 0.42
C LEU A 11 4.21 -7.05 0.62
N LEU A 12 4.05 -7.82 -0.46
CA LEU A 12 4.04 -9.29 -0.40
C LEU A 12 5.38 -9.85 0.07
N ASP A 13 6.49 -9.38 -0.49
CA ASP A 13 7.82 -9.84 -0.06
C ASP A 13 8.06 -9.48 1.40
N LYS A 14 7.59 -8.30 1.87
CA LYS A 14 7.69 -7.93 3.28
C LYS A 14 6.87 -8.85 4.18
N LEU A 15 5.69 -9.28 3.74
CA LEU A 15 4.86 -10.24 4.47
C LEU A 15 5.53 -11.60 4.54
N GLU A 16 6.12 -12.07 3.43
CA GLU A 16 6.88 -13.32 3.42
C GLU A 16 8.10 -13.23 4.36
N ILE A 17 8.83 -12.11 4.35
CA ILE A 17 9.94 -11.87 5.28
C ILE A 17 9.47 -11.90 6.74
N VAL A 18 8.32 -11.29 7.06
CA VAL A 18 7.77 -11.32 8.43
C VAL A 18 7.39 -12.75 8.81
N SER A 19 6.68 -13.46 7.93
CA SER A 19 6.27 -14.86 8.15
C SER A 19 7.47 -15.80 8.33
N ASP A 20 8.52 -15.66 7.50
CA ASP A 20 9.73 -16.48 7.60
C ASP A 20 10.44 -16.24 8.95
N VAL A 21 10.54 -14.99 9.40
CA VAL A 21 11.16 -14.66 10.69
C VAL A 21 10.30 -15.15 11.86
N ASP A 22 8.98 -14.99 11.80
CA ASP A 22 8.04 -15.46 12.84
C ASP A 22 7.99 -16.99 12.93
N SER A 23 8.25 -17.70 11.82
CA SER A 23 8.42 -19.17 11.81
C SER A 23 9.71 -19.66 12.48
N GLY A 24 10.57 -18.74 12.95
CA GLY A 24 11.82 -19.05 13.66
C GLY A 24 13.07 -19.05 12.78
N GLN A 25 12.97 -18.65 11.50
CA GLN A 25 14.16 -18.53 10.66
C GLN A 25 15.06 -17.38 11.12
N LYS A 26 16.37 -17.59 11.04
CA LYS A 26 17.35 -16.54 11.35
C LYS A 26 17.25 -15.42 10.32
N GLN A 27 17.21 -14.17 10.79
CA GLN A 27 17.16 -12.98 9.92
C GLN A 27 18.30 -12.92 8.89
N THR A 28 19.45 -13.55 9.17
CA THR A 28 20.57 -13.65 8.22
C THR A 28 20.22 -14.53 7.02
N THR A 29 19.62 -15.70 7.27
CA THR A 29 19.17 -16.63 6.22
C THR A 29 18.05 -16.02 5.39
N VAL A 30 17.10 -15.33 6.03
CA VAL A 30 16.05 -14.59 5.34
C VAL A 30 16.65 -13.46 4.50
N ALA A 31 17.62 -12.72 5.03
CA ALA A 31 18.28 -11.66 4.27
C ALA A 31 18.95 -12.20 3.00
N GLU A 32 19.62 -13.36 3.08
CA GLU A 32 20.24 -14.02 1.94
C GLU A 32 19.20 -14.48 0.90
N LYS A 33 18.11 -15.13 1.35
CA LYS A 33 16.98 -15.57 0.48
C LYS A 33 16.44 -14.43 -0.37
N PHE A 34 16.28 -13.23 0.21
CA PHE A 34 15.74 -12.06 -0.48
C PHE A 34 16.81 -11.13 -1.10
N GLY A 35 18.11 -11.45 -0.99
CA GLY A 35 19.20 -10.59 -1.44
C GLY A 35 19.20 -9.22 -0.76
N LEU A 36 18.91 -9.19 0.54
CA LEU A 36 18.81 -8.01 1.38
C LEU A 36 19.95 -7.95 2.41
N SER A 37 20.16 -6.78 2.98
CA SER A 37 21.02 -6.66 4.16
C SER A 37 20.23 -7.05 5.42
N ARG A 38 20.92 -7.59 6.44
CA ARG A 38 20.31 -7.85 7.75
C ARG A 38 19.66 -6.60 8.36
N LYS A 39 20.24 -5.42 8.12
CA LYS A 39 19.67 -4.13 8.57
C LYS A 39 18.29 -3.87 7.94
N THR A 40 18.12 -4.24 6.67
CA THR A 40 16.85 -4.10 5.96
C THR A 40 15.78 -5.01 6.56
N VAL A 41 16.10 -6.29 6.78
CA VAL A 41 15.18 -7.25 7.42
C VAL A 41 14.79 -6.78 8.81
N ASN A 42 15.74 -6.29 9.61
CA ASN A 42 15.43 -5.74 10.94
C ASN A 42 14.48 -4.53 10.85
N THR A 43 14.63 -3.67 9.84
CA THR A 43 13.76 -2.50 9.63
C THR A 43 12.35 -2.92 9.24
N ILE A 44 12.22 -3.98 8.41
CA ILE A 44 10.93 -4.58 8.06
C ILE A 44 10.26 -5.13 9.32
N MET A 45 11.01 -5.85 10.16
CA MET A 45 10.48 -6.43 11.41
C MET A 45 10.03 -5.37 12.42
N LYS A 46 10.71 -4.22 12.49
CA LYS A 46 10.25 -3.08 13.30
C LYS A 46 8.88 -2.55 12.85
N ASN A 47 8.58 -2.66 11.55
CA ASN A 47 7.32 -2.22 10.97
C ASN A 47 6.31 -3.37 10.83
N ARG A 48 6.50 -4.52 11.51
CA ARG A 48 5.66 -5.73 11.34
C ARG A 48 4.17 -5.43 11.50
N GLU A 49 3.79 -4.67 12.54
CA GLU A 49 2.39 -4.40 12.89
C GLU A 49 1.70 -3.60 11.79
N ALA A 50 2.38 -2.60 11.23
CA ALA A 50 1.86 -1.82 10.12
C ALA A 50 1.72 -2.64 8.83
N ILE A 51 2.63 -3.60 8.61
CA ILE A 51 2.56 -4.50 7.45
C ILE A 51 1.38 -5.47 7.59
N LEU A 52 1.18 -6.06 8.77
CA LEU A 52 0.06 -6.97 9.06
C LEU A 52 -1.30 -6.26 9.01
N LYS A 53 -1.40 -5.07 9.61
CA LYS A 53 -2.64 -4.28 9.54
C LYS A 53 -3.04 -3.96 8.09
N GLN A 54 -2.06 -3.67 7.24
CA GLN A 54 -2.34 -3.39 5.82
C GLN A 54 -2.85 -4.63 5.06
N GLN A 55 -2.44 -5.83 5.48
CA GLN A 55 -2.98 -7.08 4.95
C GLN A 55 -4.45 -7.24 5.32
N GLU A 56 -4.81 -6.95 6.58
CA GLU A 56 -6.19 -7.01 7.07
C GLU A 56 -7.10 -5.99 6.37
N ASP A 57 -6.61 -4.76 6.17
CA ASP A 57 -7.34 -3.67 5.51
C ASP A 57 -7.53 -3.89 3.99
N GLY A 58 -7.23 -5.08 3.45
CA GLY A 58 -7.39 -5.42 2.04
C GLY A 58 -6.40 -4.72 1.11
N GLY A 59 -5.32 -4.13 1.65
CA GLY A 59 -4.29 -3.39 0.91
C GLY A 59 -3.32 -4.26 0.10
N LEU A 60 -3.67 -5.52 -0.15
CA LEU A 60 -2.84 -6.55 -0.77
C LEU A 60 -2.74 -6.40 -2.29
N SER A 61 -2.41 -5.21 -2.78
CA SER A 61 -1.91 -5.11 -4.15
C SER A 61 -0.50 -5.66 -4.19
N ALA A 62 -0.28 -6.74 -4.95
CA ALA A 62 1.03 -7.37 -5.12
C ALA A 62 2.15 -6.39 -5.51
N LYS A 63 1.79 -5.31 -6.22
CA LYS A 63 2.72 -4.27 -6.67
C LYS A 63 2.88 -3.12 -5.68
N ARG A 64 2.14 -3.09 -4.56
CA ARG A 64 2.25 -2.02 -3.55
C ARG A 64 3.61 -2.12 -2.87
N ILE A 65 4.41 -1.06 -2.97
CA ILE A 65 5.75 -0.99 -2.36
C ILE A 65 5.73 -0.14 -1.08
N ARG A 66 4.87 0.88 -1.03
CA ARG A 66 4.80 1.88 0.04
C ARG A 66 3.56 1.68 0.91
N LEU A 67 3.74 1.81 2.21
CA LEU A 67 2.67 1.87 3.22
C LEU A 67 2.26 3.34 3.38
N ARG A 68 1.50 3.88 2.41
CA ARG A 68 0.93 5.23 2.51
C ARG A 68 -0.59 5.11 2.54
N GLY A 69 -1.21 5.83 3.48
CA GLY A 69 -2.65 6.01 3.49
C GLY A 69 -3.11 7.00 2.43
N ALA A 70 -4.41 6.98 2.17
CA ALA A 70 -5.12 8.01 1.42
C ALA A 70 -4.96 9.37 2.11
N SER A 71 -4.72 10.45 1.35
CA SER A 71 -4.71 11.81 1.91
C SER A 71 -6.13 12.24 2.32
N TYR A 72 -7.13 11.79 1.56
CA TYR A 72 -8.54 12.12 1.79
C TYR A 72 -9.37 10.83 1.79
N PRO A 73 -9.29 10.01 2.86
CA PRO A 73 -9.88 8.66 2.88
C PRO A 73 -11.39 8.66 2.60
N LYS A 74 -12.14 9.61 3.20
CA LYS A 74 -13.59 9.73 2.98
C LYS A 74 -13.96 10.05 1.54
N VAL A 75 -13.20 10.96 0.91
CA VAL A 75 -13.42 11.36 -0.49
C VAL A 75 -13.06 10.21 -1.43
N GLU A 76 -11.92 9.55 -1.20
CA GLU A 76 -11.50 8.39 -1.99
C GLU A 76 -12.51 7.23 -1.89
N GLU A 77 -13.04 6.96 -0.70
CA GLU A 77 -14.07 5.92 -0.50
C GLU A 77 -15.38 6.24 -1.24
N ALA A 78 -15.91 7.46 -1.09
CA ALA A 78 -17.10 7.89 -1.80
C ALA A 78 -16.91 7.90 -3.32
N LEU A 79 -15.72 8.28 -3.78
CA LEU A 79 -15.36 8.28 -5.19
C LEU A 79 -15.27 6.86 -5.75
N LEU A 80 -14.69 5.92 -5.00
CA LEU A 80 -14.64 4.50 -5.37
C LEU A 80 -16.03 3.89 -5.48
N LEU A 81 -16.94 4.21 -4.56
CA LEU A 81 -18.33 3.74 -4.61
C LEU A 81 -19.04 4.27 -5.86
N TRP A 82 -18.92 5.57 -6.12
CA TRP A 82 -19.47 6.16 -7.35
C TRP A 82 -18.85 5.57 -8.62
N LEU A 83 -17.55 5.32 -8.63
CA LEU A 83 -16.87 4.73 -9.79
C LEU A 83 -17.39 3.32 -10.09
N ARG A 84 -17.60 2.49 -9.05
CA ARG A 84 -18.20 1.15 -9.20
C ARG A 84 -19.59 1.23 -9.81
N ASP A 85 -20.43 2.16 -9.34
CA ASP A 85 -21.77 2.37 -9.88
C ASP A 85 -21.74 2.85 -11.34
N ALA A 86 -20.82 3.76 -11.67
CA ALA A 86 -20.66 4.28 -13.03
C ALA A 86 -20.23 3.18 -14.00
N LEU A 87 -19.28 2.32 -13.58
CA LEU A 87 -18.83 1.17 -14.35
C LEU A 87 -19.95 0.13 -14.52
N ALA A 88 -20.73 -0.15 -13.46
CA ALA A 88 -21.88 -1.06 -13.55
C ALA A 88 -22.95 -0.56 -14.53
N LYS A 89 -23.06 0.76 -14.71
CA LYS A 89 -23.95 1.40 -15.69
C LYS A 89 -23.31 1.56 -17.07
N ASN A 90 -22.12 1.00 -17.31
CA ASN A 90 -21.34 1.14 -18.54
C ASN A 90 -21.07 2.60 -18.95
N ILE A 91 -20.98 3.50 -17.97
CA ILE A 91 -20.65 4.90 -18.22
C ILE A 91 -19.13 5.01 -18.40
N PRO A 92 -18.63 5.54 -19.54
CA PRO A 92 -17.21 5.72 -19.73
C PRO A 92 -16.70 6.84 -18.81
N VAL A 93 -15.87 6.47 -17.82
CA VAL A 93 -15.26 7.44 -16.90
C VAL A 93 -13.87 7.81 -17.39
N ASN A 94 -13.68 9.08 -17.72
CA ASN A 94 -12.37 9.65 -18.03
C ASN A 94 -11.77 10.35 -16.80
N GLY A 95 -10.46 10.66 -16.85
CA GLY A 95 -9.76 11.30 -15.72
C GLY A 95 -10.31 12.68 -15.34
N VAL A 96 -10.82 13.44 -16.31
CA VAL A 96 -11.41 14.77 -16.06
C VAL A 96 -12.72 14.65 -15.29
N LEU A 97 -13.59 13.72 -15.68
CA LEU A 97 -14.85 13.44 -14.99
C LEU A 97 -14.59 12.92 -13.57
N LEU A 98 -13.61 12.02 -13.41
CA LEU A 98 -13.21 11.49 -12.11
C LEU A 98 -12.73 12.61 -11.17
N ARG A 99 -11.90 13.53 -11.67
CA ARG A 99 -11.45 14.69 -10.90
C ARG A 99 -12.59 15.61 -10.51
N LYS A 100 -13.46 15.98 -11.46
CA LYS A 100 -14.61 16.85 -11.18
C LYS A 100 -15.53 16.23 -10.13
N ARG A 101 -15.70 14.90 -10.16
CA ARG A 101 -16.48 14.18 -9.14
C ARG A 101 -15.77 14.18 -7.78
N ALA A 102 -14.45 14.03 -7.75
CA ALA A 102 -13.67 14.12 -6.52
C ALA A 102 -13.78 15.51 -5.87
N GLU A 103 -13.71 16.58 -6.67
CA GLU A 103 -13.88 17.97 -6.19
C GLU A 103 -15.29 18.19 -5.62
N GLN A 104 -16.34 17.68 -6.28
CA GLN A 104 -17.71 17.72 -5.75
C GLN A 104 -17.84 16.97 -4.43
N LEU A 105 -17.25 15.78 -4.32
CA LEU A 105 -17.29 14.98 -3.09
C LEU A 105 -16.48 15.63 -1.97
N ALA A 106 -15.36 16.28 -2.27
CA ALA A 106 -14.56 17.02 -1.30
C ALA A 106 -15.36 18.19 -0.71
N PHE A 107 -16.09 18.94 -1.54
CA PHE A 107 -16.99 20.01 -1.09
C PHE A 107 -18.14 19.47 -0.24
N LEU A 108 -18.77 18.36 -0.66
CA LEU A 108 -19.92 17.77 0.06
C LEU A 108 -19.54 17.14 1.40
N LEU A 109 -18.30 16.71 1.56
CA LEU A 109 -17.81 16.03 2.76
C LEU A 109 -17.03 16.96 3.70
N ASP A 110 -17.09 18.27 3.47
CA ASP A 110 -16.36 19.31 4.21
C ASP A 110 -14.87 18.96 4.41
N CYS A 111 -14.26 18.35 3.39
CA CYS A 111 -12.83 18.05 3.37
C CYS A 111 -12.02 19.13 2.63
N ALA A 112 -12.57 20.34 2.52
CA ALA A 112 -11.91 21.50 1.93
C ALA A 112 -10.80 21.98 2.88
N ASP A 113 -9.62 22.26 2.30
CA ASP A 113 -8.34 22.52 2.98
C ASP A 113 -8.38 23.54 4.14
#